data_AF-A0AA94KZN8-F1
#
_entry.id   AF-A0AA94KZN8-F1
#
_cell.length_a   1.000
_cell.length_b   1.000
_cell.length_c   1.000
_cell.angle_alpha   90.00
_cell.angle_beta   90.00
_cell.angle_gamma   90.00
#
_symmetry.space_group_name_H-M   'P 1'
#
loop_
_entity.id
_entity.type
_entity.pdbx_description
1 polymer ?
#
loop_
_entity_poly.entity_id
_entity_poly.type
_entity_poly.pdbx_seq_one_letter_code
_entity_poly.pdbx_strand_id
1 'polypeptide(L)'
;MSKVDFGRTAGRFLGRGGLIAVIAVTVIAMAWTLVIALLHIQHSIMVSASYDVGVALPLDVRPDIAGDAEIQYTTATVVPFEADPTAVLLESIGVGSRYAVGMLAGLVLIWLAVQLLRKRSFGIGTAVLLGVLSITMLAVAIGAPQLEAQAGVIAIEAAGVPTEPSTPVYGESDESWVIPRPPHWQNIEFSLLALGVVTGFSALLLGRASRLQDDTTGLI
;
A
#
# COMPACT_ATOMS: atom_id res chain seq x y z
N MET A 1 -38.81 34.93 15.81
CA MET A 1 -38.06 33.71 15.39
C MET A 1 -38.17 32.69 16.51
N SER A 2 -38.73 31.51 16.24
CA SER A 2 -38.93 30.47 17.27
C SER A 2 -37.61 29.76 17.61
N LYS A 3 -37.44 29.27 18.84
CA LYS A 3 -36.27 28.45 19.23
C LYS A 3 -36.06 27.23 18.32
N VAL A 4 -37.12 26.74 17.68
CA VAL A 4 -37.11 25.61 16.74
C VAL A 4 -36.44 25.97 15.41
N ASP A 5 -36.59 27.22 14.95
CA ASP A 5 -35.96 27.69 13.71
C ASP A 5 -34.45 27.89 13.88
N PHE A 6 -34.01 28.33 15.06
CA PHE A 6 -32.59 28.52 15.39
C PHE A 6 -31.85 27.17 15.48
N GLY A 7 -32.48 26.14 16.08
CA GLY A 7 -31.92 24.78 16.13
C GLY A 7 -31.79 24.14 14.74
N ARG A 8 -32.76 24.38 13.85
CA ARG A 8 -32.70 23.90 12.45
C ARG A 8 -31.66 24.63 11.60
N THR A 9 -31.43 25.92 11.84
CA THR A 9 -30.36 26.66 11.16
C THR A 9 -28.99 26.29 11.71
N ALA A 10 -28.80 26.26 13.03
CA ALA A 10 -27.55 25.85 13.67
C ALA A 10 -27.15 24.41 13.28
N GLY A 11 -28.09 23.45 13.29
CA GLY A 11 -27.83 22.08 12.84
C GLY A 11 -27.46 21.98 11.35
N ARG A 12 -28.03 22.84 10.48
CA ARG A 12 -27.65 22.92 9.06
C ARG A 12 -26.28 23.55 8.84
N PHE A 13 -25.93 24.58 9.62
CA PHE A 13 -24.61 25.22 9.58
C PHE A 13 -23.53 24.29 10.13
N LEU A 14 -23.81 23.55 11.21
CA LEU A 14 -22.91 22.53 11.77
C LEU A 14 -22.71 21.36 10.79
N GLY A 15 -23.78 20.89 10.12
CA GLY A 15 -23.67 19.83 9.12
C GLY A 15 -22.87 20.24 7.88
N ARG A 16 -23.07 21.47 7.37
CA ARG A 16 -22.31 21.98 6.21
C ARG A 16 -20.87 22.35 6.56
N GLY A 17 -20.66 22.99 7.72
CA GLY A 17 -19.33 23.33 8.21
C GLY A 17 -18.47 22.08 8.44
N GLY A 18 -19.06 21.00 8.99
CA GLY A 18 -18.39 19.72 9.14
C GLY A 18 -17.97 19.11 7.81
N LEU A 19 -18.84 19.10 6.80
CA LEU A 19 -18.49 18.57 5.47
C LEU A 19 -17.40 19.40 4.77
N ILE A 20 -17.42 20.73 4.91
CA ILE A 20 -16.37 21.60 4.38
C ILE A 20 -15.04 21.32 5.10
N ALA A 21 -15.05 21.14 6.42
CA ALA A 21 -13.87 20.77 7.17
C ALA A 21 -13.31 19.41 6.73
N VAL A 22 -14.17 18.41 6.49
CA VAL A 22 -13.76 17.10 5.94
C VAL A 22 -13.09 17.27 4.58
N ILE A 23 -13.65 18.08 3.67
CA ILE A 23 -13.03 18.35 2.37
C ILE A 23 -11.66 19.00 2.55
N ALA A 24 -11.56 20.04 3.38
CA ALA A 24 -10.31 20.75 3.62
C ALA A 24 -9.22 19.83 4.20
N VAL A 25 -9.56 19.04 5.23
CA VAL A 25 -8.65 18.06 5.83
C VAL A 25 -8.25 16.99 4.82
N THR A 26 -9.18 16.52 3.98
CA THR A 26 -8.89 15.53 2.95
C THR A 26 -7.94 16.08 1.89
N VAL A 27 -8.13 17.33 1.45
CA VAL A 27 -7.22 17.99 0.50
C VAL A 27 -5.83 18.14 1.11
N ILE A 28 -5.73 18.52 2.39
CA ILE A 28 -4.44 18.61 3.10
C ILE A 28 -3.79 17.23 3.18
N ALA A 29 -4.55 16.19 3.53
CA ALA A 29 -4.04 14.82 3.60
C ALA A 29 -3.56 14.30 2.24
N MET A 30 -4.27 14.61 1.15
CA MET A 30 -3.84 14.29 -0.21
C MET A 30 -2.57 15.03 -0.60
N ALA A 31 -2.48 16.34 -0.33
CA ALA A 31 -1.27 17.10 -0.57
C ALA A 31 -0.08 16.55 0.22
N TRP A 32 -0.30 16.17 1.48
CA TRP A 32 0.71 15.53 2.32
C TRP A 32 1.14 14.17 1.78
N THR A 33 0.18 13.35 1.31
CA THR A 33 0.47 12.06 0.68
C THR A 33 1.33 12.24 -0.57
N LEU A 34 1.04 13.26 -1.38
CA LEU A 34 1.84 13.62 -2.55
C LEU A 34 3.26 14.06 -2.14
N VAL A 35 3.41 14.86 -1.09
CA VAL A 35 4.73 15.26 -0.57
C VAL A 35 5.52 14.04 -0.11
N ILE A 36 4.91 13.11 0.63
CA ILE A 36 5.57 11.86 1.04
C ILE A 36 5.97 11.03 -0.18
N ALA A 37 5.10 10.90 -1.18
CA ALA A 37 5.41 10.17 -2.40
C ALA A 37 6.60 10.79 -3.15
N LEU A 38 6.65 12.13 -3.27
CA LEU A 38 7.77 12.84 -3.89
C LEU A 38 9.07 12.68 -3.10
N LEU A 39 9.02 12.78 -1.77
CA LEU A 39 10.17 12.55 -0.91
C LEU A 39 10.68 11.10 -1.02
N HIS A 40 9.77 10.14 -1.14
CA HIS A 40 10.12 8.74 -1.35
C HIS A 40 10.82 8.53 -2.70
N ILE A 41 10.28 9.09 -3.79
CA ILE A 41 10.92 9.05 -5.12
C ILE A 41 12.30 9.73 -5.09
N GLN A 42 12.41 10.88 -4.43
CA GLN A 42 13.70 11.57 -4.31
C GLN A 42 14.70 10.72 -3.51
N HIS A 43 14.24 10.10 -2.41
CA HIS A 43 15.07 9.22 -1.60
C HIS A 43 15.54 7.99 -2.38
N SER A 44 14.66 7.34 -3.14
CA SER A 44 15.00 6.16 -3.95
C SER A 44 15.96 6.48 -5.11
N ILE A 45 15.96 7.73 -5.60
CA ILE A 45 16.94 8.20 -6.60
C ILE A 45 18.30 8.51 -5.95
N MET A 46 18.31 9.05 -4.72
CA MET A 46 19.53 9.53 -4.06
C MET A 46 20.25 8.47 -3.23
N VAL A 47 19.56 7.41 -2.83
CA VAL A 47 20.10 6.34 -2.00
C VAL A 47 20.21 5.07 -2.82
N SER A 48 21.35 4.37 -2.71
CA SER A 48 21.53 3.06 -3.33
C SER A 48 20.44 2.11 -2.85
N ALA A 49 19.76 1.45 -3.80
CA ALA A 49 18.77 0.42 -3.49
C ALA A 49 19.41 -0.64 -2.59
N SER A 50 18.68 -1.10 -1.58
CA SER A 50 19.17 -2.08 -0.61
C SER A 50 18.12 -3.15 -0.38
N TYR A 51 18.51 -4.41 -0.49
CA TYR A 51 17.61 -5.54 -0.42
C TYR A 51 17.94 -6.45 0.76
N ASP A 52 16.93 -6.70 1.58
CA ASP A 52 17.01 -7.62 2.70
C ASP A 52 16.96 -9.07 2.21
N VAL A 53 17.99 -9.85 2.53
CA VAL A 53 18.15 -11.23 2.09
C VAL A 53 18.35 -12.18 3.26
N GLY A 54 18.00 -13.45 3.08
CA GLY A 54 18.42 -14.51 3.98
C GLY A 54 19.84 -14.97 3.66
N VAL A 55 20.56 -15.45 4.68
CA VAL A 55 21.85 -16.12 4.46
C VAL A 55 21.70 -17.60 4.78
N ALA A 56 22.07 -18.45 3.84
CA ALA A 56 22.10 -19.89 4.05
C ALA A 56 23.37 -20.28 4.83
N LEU A 57 23.23 -21.23 5.75
CA LEU A 57 24.35 -21.80 6.50
C LEU A 57 25.08 -22.87 5.68
N PRO A 58 26.40 -23.05 5.87
CA PRO A 58 27.24 -22.46 6.92
C PRO A 58 27.81 -21.07 6.55
N LEU A 59 27.97 -20.21 7.58
CA LEU A 59 28.65 -18.91 7.46
C LEU A 59 30.15 -19.11 7.69
N ASP A 60 30.96 -18.85 6.67
CA ASP A 60 32.42 -18.97 6.71
C ASP A 60 33.11 -17.91 7.59
N VAL A 61 32.46 -16.76 7.83
CA VAL A 61 33.00 -15.66 8.65
C VAL A 61 32.26 -15.60 9.98
N ARG A 62 32.82 -16.25 11.00
CA ARG A 62 32.41 -16.07 12.40
C ARG A 62 33.22 -14.91 12.99
N PRO A 63 32.59 -13.87 13.56
CA PRO A 63 33.32 -12.93 14.39
C PRO A 63 33.94 -13.70 15.55
N ASP A 64 35.22 -13.47 15.84
CA ASP A 64 35.83 -13.99 17.06
C ASP A 64 35.22 -13.23 18.25
N ILE A 65 34.36 -13.91 18.99
CA ILE A 65 33.67 -13.36 20.15
C ILE A 65 34.27 -14.05 21.36
N ALA A 66 34.70 -13.28 22.36
CA ALA A 66 35.21 -13.85 23.60
C ALA A 66 34.09 -14.64 24.32
N GLY A 67 34.23 -15.97 24.38
CA GLY A 67 33.34 -16.90 25.09
C GLY A 67 32.61 -17.91 24.18
N ASP A 68 31.91 -18.89 24.77
CA ASP A 68 31.13 -19.93 24.07
C ASP A 68 29.82 -19.39 23.42
N ALA A 69 29.87 -18.18 22.83
CA ALA A 69 28.73 -17.54 22.19
C ALA A 69 28.72 -17.84 20.68
N GLU A 70 27.59 -18.34 20.18
CA GLU A 70 27.36 -18.56 18.75
C GLU A 70 26.51 -17.41 18.18
N ILE A 71 27.02 -16.69 17.16
CA ILE A 71 26.23 -15.73 16.38
C ILE A 71 25.83 -16.40 15.07
N GLN A 72 24.52 -16.57 14.88
CA GLN A 72 23.93 -17.02 13.62
C GLN A 72 23.36 -15.82 12.87
N TYR A 73 23.89 -15.53 11.68
CA TYR A 73 23.32 -14.52 10.79
C TYR A 73 22.19 -15.15 9.98
N THR A 74 20.94 -14.81 10.29
CA THR A 74 19.78 -15.22 9.49
C THR A 74 19.53 -14.27 8.31
N THR A 75 20.04 -13.03 8.38
CA THR A 75 19.73 -11.99 7.40
C THR A 75 20.94 -11.14 7.06
N ALA A 76 21.07 -10.75 5.78
CA ALA A 76 22.02 -9.76 5.29
C ALA A 76 21.30 -8.70 4.46
N THR A 77 21.98 -7.59 4.16
CA THR A 77 21.47 -6.55 3.26
C THR A 77 22.41 -6.45 2.06
N VAL A 78 21.88 -6.62 0.86
CA VAL A 78 22.62 -6.50 -0.40
C VAL A 78 22.40 -5.09 -0.95
N VAL A 79 23.50 -4.37 -1.19
CA VAL A 79 23.49 -3.05 -1.82
C VAL A 79 24.25 -3.17 -3.15
N PRO A 80 23.54 -3.39 -4.28
CA PRO A 80 24.20 -3.48 -5.58
C PRO A 80 24.90 -2.16 -5.94
N PHE A 81 26.05 -2.27 -6.60
CA PHE A 81 26.81 -1.10 -7.07
C PHE A 81 26.06 -0.35 -8.18
N GLU A 82 25.34 -1.08 -9.04
CA GLU A 82 24.44 -0.54 -10.05
C GLU A 82 23.06 -1.19 -9.89
N ALA A 83 22.02 -0.38 -9.76
CA ALA A 83 20.67 -0.89 -9.56
C ALA A 83 20.06 -1.34 -10.89
N ASP A 84 19.56 -2.58 -10.92
CA ASP A 84 18.85 -3.09 -12.10
C ASP A 84 17.55 -2.28 -12.35
N PRO A 85 17.34 -1.74 -13.56
CA PRO A 85 16.19 -0.88 -13.85
C PRO A 85 14.84 -1.61 -13.72
N THR A 86 14.80 -2.93 -13.91
CA THR A 86 13.59 -3.72 -13.77
C THR A 86 13.22 -3.91 -12.30
N ALA A 87 14.21 -4.21 -11.46
CA ALA A 87 14.02 -4.29 -10.01
C ALA A 87 13.51 -2.95 -9.44
N VAL A 88 14.16 -1.84 -9.81
CA VAL A 88 13.76 -0.49 -9.40
C VAL A 88 12.33 -0.16 -9.85
N LEU A 89 11.95 -0.56 -11.06
CA LEU A 89 10.60 -0.33 -11.59
C LEU A 89 9.54 -1.09 -10.78
N LEU A 90 9.76 -2.38 -10.49
CA LEU A 90 8.82 -3.20 -9.73
C LEU A 90 8.65 -2.69 -8.29
N GLU A 91 9.75 -2.33 -7.64
CA GLU A 91 9.74 -1.72 -6.31
C GLU A 91 8.99 -0.38 -6.31
N SER A 92 9.26 0.47 -7.31
CA SER A 92 8.57 1.75 -7.48
C SER A 92 7.08 1.59 -7.72
N ILE A 93 6.64 0.57 -8.47
CA ILE A 93 5.22 0.26 -8.65
C ILE A 93 4.62 -0.25 -7.35
N GLY A 94 5.31 -1.15 -6.64
CA GLY A 94 4.88 -1.69 -5.35
C GLY A 94 4.59 -0.57 -4.35
N VAL A 95 5.60 0.26 -4.08
CA VAL A 95 5.46 1.39 -3.14
C VAL A 95 4.51 2.46 -3.68
N GLY A 96 4.64 2.84 -4.96
CA GLY A 96 3.85 3.87 -5.61
C GLY A 96 2.35 3.57 -5.60
N SER A 97 1.98 2.30 -5.72
CA SER A 97 0.58 1.86 -5.70
C SER A 97 -0.13 2.16 -4.37
N ARG A 98 0.59 2.12 -3.24
CA ARG A 98 0.05 2.46 -1.91
C ARG A 98 -0.32 3.94 -1.83
N TYR A 99 0.53 4.83 -2.36
CA TYR A 99 0.22 6.26 -2.46
C TYR A 99 -0.96 6.54 -3.40
N ALA A 100 -1.03 5.82 -4.53
CA ALA A 100 -2.14 5.94 -5.47
C ALA A 100 -3.49 5.58 -4.82
N VAL A 101 -3.53 4.52 -3.98
CA VAL A 101 -4.71 4.16 -3.18
C VAL A 101 -5.10 5.29 -2.22
N GLY A 102 -4.13 5.89 -1.52
CA GLY A 102 -4.38 7.02 -0.63
C GLY A 102 -4.99 8.22 -1.35
N MET A 103 -4.47 8.56 -2.53
CA MET A 103 -5.01 9.64 -3.37
C MET A 103 -6.43 9.33 -3.87
N LEU A 104 -6.67 8.10 -4.31
CA LEU A 104 -8.00 7.66 -4.75
C LEU A 104 -9.01 7.68 -3.60
N ALA A 105 -8.63 7.24 -2.41
CA ALA A 105 -9.47 7.30 -1.21
C ALA A 105 -9.84 8.75 -0.87
N GLY A 106 -8.87 9.67 -0.94
CA GLY A 106 -9.12 11.10 -0.75
C GLY A 106 -10.11 11.68 -1.77
N LEU A 107 -9.97 11.34 -3.06
CA LEU A 107 -10.92 11.76 -4.09
C LEU A 107 -12.34 11.24 -3.82
N VAL A 108 -12.47 9.98 -3.40
CA VAL A 108 -13.77 9.38 -3.04
C VAL A 108 -14.39 10.08 -1.83
N LEU A 109 -13.61 10.41 -0.80
CA LEU A 109 -14.08 11.16 0.37
C LEU A 109 -14.56 12.57 -0.01
N ILE A 110 -13.81 13.29 -0.85
CA ILE A 110 -14.23 14.61 -1.36
C ILE A 110 -15.52 14.47 -2.15
N TRP A 111 -15.61 13.47 -3.04
CA TRP A 111 -16.82 13.21 -3.82
C TRP A 111 -18.04 12.97 -2.94
N LEU A 112 -17.91 12.11 -1.92
CA LEU A 112 -18.98 11.82 -0.95
C LEU A 112 -19.40 13.09 -0.20
N ALA A 113 -18.44 13.87 0.30
CA ALA A 113 -18.72 15.12 1.01
C ALA A 113 -19.44 16.14 0.12
N VAL A 114 -19.04 16.26 -1.16
CA VAL A 114 -19.70 17.12 -2.14
C VAL A 114 -21.12 16.66 -2.44
N GLN A 115 -21.37 15.36 -2.59
CA GLN A 115 -22.72 14.82 -2.80
C GLN A 115 -23.64 15.13 -1.61
N LEU A 116 -23.14 14.96 -0.38
CA LEU A 116 -23.86 15.31 0.84
C LEU A 116 -24.14 16.81 0.95
N LEU A 117 -23.19 17.68 0.58
CA LEU A 117 -23.38 19.13 0.55
C LEU A 117 -24.46 19.55 -0.47
N ARG A 118 -24.50 18.87 -1.61
CA ARG A 118 -25.52 19.04 -2.66
C ARG A 118 -26.86 18.39 -2.32
N LYS A 119 -26.97 17.68 -1.18
CA LYS A 119 -28.15 16.94 -0.74
C LYS A 119 -28.66 15.94 -1.79
N ARG A 120 -27.74 15.39 -2.59
CA ARG A 120 -28.07 14.36 -3.58
C ARG A 120 -28.07 13.00 -2.91
N SER A 121 -28.96 12.13 -3.37
CA SER A 121 -28.96 10.72 -2.96
C SER A 121 -27.68 10.02 -3.45
N PHE A 122 -27.22 9.05 -2.69
CA PHE A 122 -26.12 8.19 -3.10
C PHE A 122 -26.61 7.21 -4.16
N GLY A 123 -26.44 7.60 -5.43
CA GLY A 123 -26.80 6.75 -6.56
C GLY A 123 -25.70 5.76 -6.96
N ILE A 124 -25.95 5.06 -8.07
CA ILE A 124 -25.07 4.05 -8.67
C ILE A 124 -23.62 4.55 -8.84
N GLY A 125 -23.41 5.81 -9.21
CA GLY A 125 -22.07 6.38 -9.37
C GLY A 125 -21.22 6.33 -8.08
N THR A 126 -21.85 6.46 -6.91
CA THR A 126 -21.15 6.33 -5.61
C THR A 126 -20.76 4.89 -5.33
N ALA A 127 -21.67 3.94 -5.63
CA ALA A 127 -21.40 2.52 -5.51
C ALA A 127 -20.26 2.08 -6.43
N VAL A 128 -20.22 2.57 -7.68
CA VAL A 128 -19.14 2.28 -8.62
C VAL A 128 -17.81 2.82 -8.12
N LEU A 129 -17.74 4.08 -7.66
CA LEU A 129 -16.51 4.67 -7.13
C LEU A 129 -15.97 3.91 -5.92
N LEU A 130 -16.85 3.54 -4.97
CA LEU A 130 -16.46 2.71 -3.81
C LEU A 130 -16.02 1.30 -4.24
N GLY A 131 -16.67 0.74 -5.26
CA GLY A 131 -16.29 -0.55 -5.83
C GLY A 131 -14.90 -0.52 -6.47
N VAL A 132 -14.59 0.52 -7.24
CA VAL A 132 -13.25 0.73 -7.82
C VAL A 132 -12.22 0.87 -6.70
N LEU A 133 -12.48 1.72 -5.69
CA LEU A 133 -11.57 1.90 -4.55
C LEU A 133 -11.31 0.58 -3.81
N SER A 134 -12.37 -0.21 -3.57
CA SER A 134 -12.27 -1.53 -2.93
C SER A 134 -11.40 -2.50 -3.72
N ILE A 135 -11.64 -2.61 -5.04
CA ILE A 135 -10.84 -3.49 -5.91
C ILE A 135 -9.39 -3.05 -5.92
N THR A 136 -9.11 -1.75 -6.04
CA THR A 136 -7.73 -1.23 -6.00
C THR A 136 -7.07 -1.52 -4.66
N MET A 137 -7.77 -1.33 -3.53
CA MET A 137 -7.24 -1.68 -2.21
C MET A 137 -6.90 -3.17 -2.14
N LEU A 138 -7.83 -4.06 -2.48
CA LEU A 138 -7.59 -5.51 -2.43
C LEU A 138 -6.42 -5.93 -3.33
N ALA A 139 -6.33 -5.35 -4.53
CA ALA A 139 -5.24 -5.62 -5.46
C ALA A 139 -3.89 -5.15 -4.91
N VAL A 140 -3.83 -3.96 -4.32
CA VAL A 140 -2.58 -3.39 -3.77
C VAL A 140 -2.13 -4.14 -2.50
N ALA A 141 -3.06 -4.52 -1.63
CA ALA A 141 -2.74 -5.25 -0.39
C ALA A 141 -1.98 -6.57 -0.62
N ILE A 142 -2.21 -7.20 -1.78
CA ILE A 142 -1.57 -8.46 -2.18
C ILE A 142 -0.48 -8.22 -3.22
N GLY A 143 -0.75 -7.37 -4.21
CA GLY A 143 0.13 -7.14 -5.35
C GLY A 143 1.39 -6.38 -5.00
N ALA A 144 1.31 -5.31 -4.20
CA ALA A 144 2.47 -4.52 -3.81
C ALA A 144 3.58 -5.36 -3.13
N PRO A 145 3.31 -6.16 -2.08
CA PRO A 145 4.36 -6.96 -1.46
C PRO A 145 4.92 -8.05 -2.38
N GLN A 146 4.13 -8.54 -3.35
CA GLN A 146 4.61 -9.50 -4.34
C GLN A 146 5.58 -8.85 -5.33
N LEU A 147 5.28 -7.63 -5.79
CA LEU A 147 6.16 -6.86 -6.66
C LEU A 147 7.48 -6.51 -5.96
N GLU A 148 7.42 -6.12 -4.68
CA GLU A 148 8.60 -5.84 -3.87
C GLU A 148 9.47 -7.09 -3.66
N ALA A 149 8.86 -8.25 -3.40
CA ALA A 149 9.59 -9.51 -3.29
C ALA A 149 10.26 -9.91 -4.61
N GLN A 150 9.56 -9.76 -5.74
CA GLN A 150 10.12 -10.04 -7.07
C GLN A 150 11.23 -9.07 -7.45
N ALA A 151 11.12 -7.78 -7.08
CA ALA A 151 12.20 -6.82 -7.26
C ALA A 151 13.48 -7.28 -6.55
N GLY A 152 13.35 -7.78 -5.32
CA GLY A 152 14.49 -8.35 -4.58
C GLY A 152 15.14 -9.55 -5.27
N VAL A 153 14.34 -10.48 -5.80
CA VAL A 153 14.86 -11.63 -6.57
C VAL A 153 15.67 -11.17 -7.77
N ILE A 154 15.11 -10.28 -8.60
CA ILE A 154 15.76 -9.77 -9.81
C ILE A 154 17.04 -9.00 -9.46
N ALA A 155 17.01 -8.19 -8.39
CA ALA A 155 18.18 -7.42 -7.96
C ALA A 155 19.33 -8.33 -7.51
N ILE A 156 19.04 -9.43 -6.80
CA ILE A 156 20.05 -10.39 -6.34
C ILE A 156 20.63 -11.17 -7.52
N GLU A 157 19.78 -11.62 -8.45
CA GLU A 157 20.21 -12.29 -9.68
C GLU A 157 21.10 -11.37 -10.53
N ALA A 158 20.71 -10.11 -10.71
CA ALA A 158 21.49 -9.11 -11.45
C ALA A 158 22.81 -8.76 -10.78
N ALA A 159 22.86 -8.80 -9.44
CA ALA A 159 24.09 -8.59 -8.67
C ALA A 159 25.08 -9.77 -8.75
N GLY A 160 24.67 -10.91 -9.35
CA GLY A 160 25.53 -12.08 -9.53
C GLY A 160 25.93 -12.75 -8.22
N VAL A 161 25.15 -12.54 -7.15
CA VAL A 161 25.40 -13.15 -5.84
C VAL A 161 25.04 -14.64 -5.92
N PRO A 162 25.84 -15.55 -5.33
CA PRO A 162 25.53 -16.98 -5.35
C PRO A 162 24.21 -17.28 -4.63
N THR A 163 23.22 -17.76 -5.39
CA THR A 163 21.86 -18.11 -4.93
C THR A 163 21.61 -19.63 -4.89
N GLU A 164 22.48 -20.43 -5.53
CA GLU A 164 22.42 -21.89 -5.55
C GLU A 164 23.78 -22.48 -5.15
N PRO A 165 23.81 -23.70 -4.57
CA PRO A 165 25.07 -24.38 -4.29
C PRO A 165 25.72 -24.82 -5.61
N SER A 166 26.64 -24.01 -6.13
CA SER A 166 27.61 -24.50 -7.11
C SER A 166 28.48 -25.53 -6.39
N THR A 167 28.61 -26.73 -6.97
CA THR A 167 29.44 -27.80 -6.39
C THR A 167 30.82 -27.25 -6.04
N PRO A 168 31.29 -27.38 -4.79
CA PRO A 168 32.60 -26.88 -4.41
C PRO A 168 33.65 -27.57 -5.27
N VAL A 169 34.37 -26.77 -6.06
CA VAL A 169 35.61 -27.22 -6.69
C VAL A 169 36.58 -27.37 -5.52
N TYR A 170 36.97 -28.62 -5.23
CA TYR A 170 37.89 -28.97 -4.15
C TYR A 170 39.04 -27.95 -4.05
N GLY A 171 39.05 -27.15 -2.98
CA GLY A 171 40.13 -26.21 -2.67
C GLY A 171 39.80 -24.71 -2.79
N GLU A 172 38.62 -24.35 -3.29
CA GLU A 172 38.10 -22.97 -3.25
C GLU A 172 36.89 -22.88 -2.30
N SER A 173 36.82 -21.80 -1.53
CA SER A 173 35.99 -21.62 -0.33
C SER A 173 34.49 -21.83 -0.54
N ASP A 174 33.82 -22.32 0.51
CA ASP A 174 32.37 -22.51 0.62
C ASP A 174 31.65 -21.15 0.64
N GLU A 175 31.31 -20.62 -0.54
CA GLU A 175 30.62 -19.32 -0.65
C GLU A 175 29.30 -19.30 0.13
N SER A 176 29.09 -18.29 0.98
CA SER A 176 27.84 -18.10 1.70
C SER A 176 26.69 -17.77 0.74
N TRP A 177 25.64 -18.60 0.70
CA TRP A 177 24.53 -18.42 -0.24
C TRP A 177 23.52 -17.39 0.25
N VAL A 178 23.03 -16.60 -0.70
CA VAL A 178 22.00 -15.59 -0.45
C VAL A 178 20.64 -16.09 -0.93
N ILE A 179 19.67 -16.07 -0.04
CA ILE A 179 18.29 -16.50 -0.33
C ILE A 179 17.40 -15.25 -0.42
N PRO A 180 16.82 -14.94 -1.60
CA PRO A 180 15.81 -13.89 -1.70
C PRO A 180 14.66 -14.20 -0.74
N ARG A 181 14.21 -13.21 0.04
CA ARG A 181 13.08 -13.47 0.96
C ARG A 181 11.81 -13.77 0.15
N PRO A 182 11.19 -14.95 0.34
CA PRO A 182 9.93 -15.24 -0.33
C PRO A 182 8.82 -14.32 0.19
N PRO A 183 7.78 -14.07 -0.62
CA PRO A 183 6.63 -13.30 -0.17
C PRO A 183 5.98 -14.01 1.03
N HIS A 184 6.15 -13.44 2.21
CA HIS A 184 5.57 -13.98 3.43
C HIS A 184 4.16 -13.43 3.63
N TRP A 185 3.24 -14.24 4.15
CA TRP A 185 1.87 -13.81 4.46
C TRP A 185 1.79 -12.64 5.46
N GLN A 186 2.88 -12.38 6.20
CA GLN A 186 3.00 -11.25 7.13
C GLN A 186 3.26 -9.93 6.40
N ASN A 187 3.71 -9.98 5.14
CA ASN A 187 3.93 -8.80 4.31
C ASN A 187 2.62 -8.31 3.66
N ILE A 188 1.52 -9.06 3.82
CA ILE A 188 0.19 -8.63 3.37
C ILE A 188 -0.28 -7.48 4.25
N GLU A 189 -0.72 -6.39 3.63
CA GLU A 189 -1.28 -5.26 4.35
C GLU A 189 -2.72 -5.55 4.82
N PHE A 190 -2.84 -6.22 5.96
CA PHE A 190 -4.14 -6.60 6.53
C PHE A 190 -5.07 -5.41 6.76
N SER A 191 -4.53 -4.25 7.11
CA SER A 191 -5.30 -3.01 7.27
C SER A 191 -5.97 -2.59 5.95
N LEU A 192 -5.21 -2.64 4.86
CA LEU A 192 -5.67 -2.23 3.54
C LEU A 192 -6.61 -3.28 2.93
N LEU A 193 -6.35 -4.56 3.20
CA LEU A 193 -7.25 -5.67 2.88
C LEU A 193 -8.60 -5.53 3.62
N ALA A 194 -8.59 -5.30 4.93
CA ALA A 194 -9.80 -5.14 5.73
C ALA A 194 -10.61 -3.91 5.28
N LEU A 195 -9.96 -2.78 5.04
CA LEU A 195 -10.60 -1.57 4.49
C LEU A 195 -11.19 -1.84 3.10
N GLY A 196 -10.46 -2.56 2.24
CA GLY A 196 -10.94 -2.97 0.91
C GLY A 196 -12.22 -3.80 1.00
N VAL A 197 -12.26 -4.79 1.88
CA VAL A 197 -13.45 -5.64 2.11
C VAL A 197 -14.64 -4.81 2.60
N VAL A 198 -14.46 -3.98 3.63
CA VAL A 198 -15.53 -3.14 4.21
C VAL A 198 -16.07 -2.15 3.17
N THR A 199 -15.17 -1.53 2.40
CA THR A 199 -15.53 -0.59 1.33
C THR A 199 -16.30 -1.29 0.22
N GLY A 200 -15.89 -2.52 -0.13
CA GLY A 200 -16.56 -3.34 -1.14
C GLY A 200 -17.97 -3.74 -0.72
N PHE A 201 -18.15 -4.17 0.54
CA PHE A 201 -19.49 -4.42 1.09
C PHE A 201 -20.35 -3.16 1.07
N SER A 202 -19.79 -2.00 1.43
CA SER A 202 -20.50 -0.73 1.39
C SER A 202 -20.94 -0.38 -0.04
N ALA A 203 -20.08 -0.61 -1.04
CA ALA A 203 -20.40 -0.42 -2.45
C ALA A 203 -21.55 -1.32 -2.92
N LEU A 204 -21.53 -2.60 -2.54
CA LEU A 204 -22.59 -3.57 -2.88
C LEU A 204 -23.93 -3.20 -2.24
N LEU A 205 -23.92 -2.81 -0.95
CA LEU A 205 -25.11 -2.40 -0.22
C LEU A 205 -25.72 -1.13 -0.83
N LEU A 206 -24.88 -0.13 -1.14
CA LEU A 206 -25.32 1.10 -1.81
C LEU A 206 -25.90 0.81 -3.21
N GLY A 207 -25.26 -0.05 -3.99
CA GLY A 207 -25.74 -0.43 -5.31
C GLY A 207 -27.08 -1.18 -5.27
N ARG A 208 -27.31 -2.01 -4.24
CA ARG A 208 -28.62 -2.65 -4.02
C ARG A 208 -29.67 -1.65 -3.57
N ALA A 209 -29.34 -0.76 -2.62
CA ALA A 209 -30.25 0.24 -2.11
C ALA A 209 -30.72 1.21 -3.21
N SER A 210 -29.82 1.63 -4.11
CA SER A 210 -30.20 2.52 -5.22
C SER A 210 -31.16 1.84 -6.19
N ARG A 211 -30.94 0.56 -6.53
CA ARG A 211 -31.85 -0.21 -7.40
C ARG A 211 -33.24 -0.36 -6.78
N LEU A 212 -33.30 -0.65 -5.48
CA LEU A 212 -34.58 -0.75 -4.77
C LEU A 212 -35.35 0.58 -4.76
N GLN A 213 -34.65 1.71 -4.64
CA GLN A 213 -35.27 3.04 -4.74
C GLN A 213 -35.84 3.30 -6.14
N ASP A 214 -35.08 2.97 -7.19
CA ASP A 214 -35.53 3.11 -8.57
C ASP A 214 -36.78 2.24 -8.84
N ASP A 215 -36.78 1.00 -8.38
CA ASP A 215 -37.91 0.06 -8.52
C ASP A 215 -39.17 0.57 -7.79
N THR A 216 -39.03 1.10 -6.57
CA THR A 216 -40.18 1.69 -5.85
C THR A 216 -40.70 2.98 -6.46
N THR A 217 -39.86 3.76 -7.14
CA THR A 217 -40.27 5.00 -7.80
C THR A 217 -41.06 4.73 -9.08
N GLY A 218 -40.79 3.59 -9.75
CA GLY A 218 -41.55 3.16 -10.93
C GLY A 218 -42.93 2.54 -10.64
N LEU A 219 -43.26 2.30 -9.36
CA LEU A 219 -44.53 1.69 -8.92
C LEU A 219 -45.58 2.73 -8.47
N ILE A 220 -45.21 4.03 -8.39
CA ILE A 220 -46.08 5.15 -8.00
C ILE A 220 -46.46 5.94 -9.26
#